data_AF-A0A2U3L432-F1
#
_entry.id   AF-A0A2U3L432-F1
#
_cell.length_a   1.000
_cell.length_b   1.000
_cell.length_c   1.000
_cell.angle_alpha   90.00
_cell.angle_beta   90.00
_cell.angle_gamma   90.00
#
_symmetry.space_group_name_H-M   'P 1'
#
loop_
_entity.id
_entity.type
_entity.pdbx_description
1 polymer ?
#
loop_
_entity_poly.entity_id
_entity_poly.type
_entity_poly.pdbx_seq_one_letter_code
_entity_poly.pdbx_strand_id
1 'polypeptide(L)'
;MSEKPEYKKVGPGSSIALVAPASPFEADKYEKGVQVLQTAGYRVVPGRNIFNKQSYLAGTDQDRLHDLIEAVLDPNVDAIICIRGGYGSGRLLPRIPFSSFRRNPKLFIGHSDITFLHLGLMSCAGWTTFHGPNLTGMGEAPQRAQSVLSVLSGEA
;
A
#
# COMPACT_ATOMS: atom_id res chain seq x y z
N MET A 1 -27.79 -2.12 -5.94
CA MET A 1 -26.52 -2.26 -5.19
C MET A 1 -25.47 -2.74 -6.16
N SER A 2 -24.33 -2.04 -6.28
CA SER A 2 -23.21 -2.59 -7.05
C SER A 2 -22.61 -3.80 -6.32
N GLU A 3 -22.28 -4.83 -7.08
CA GLU A 3 -21.57 -6.02 -6.60
C GLU A 3 -20.21 -5.62 -6.00
N LYS A 4 -19.85 -6.21 -4.86
CA LYS A 4 -18.56 -5.94 -4.20
C LYS A 4 -17.43 -6.58 -5.01
N PRO A 5 -16.25 -5.93 -5.14
CA PRO A 5 -15.12 -6.52 -5.84
C PRO A 5 -14.67 -7.83 -5.18
N GLU A 6 -14.27 -8.81 -6.00
CA GLU A 6 -13.68 -10.07 -5.53
C GLU A 6 -12.16 -9.92 -5.38
N TYR A 7 -11.61 -10.34 -4.23
CA TYR A 7 -10.19 -10.20 -3.91
C TYR A 7 -9.47 -11.54 -4.07
N LYS A 8 -8.24 -11.49 -4.60
CA LYS A 8 -7.34 -12.64 -4.56
C LYS A 8 -7.00 -12.98 -3.11
N LYS A 9 -6.95 -14.27 -2.80
CA LYS A 9 -6.43 -14.74 -1.51
C LYS A 9 -4.94 -14.42 -1.41
N VAL A 10 -4.55 -13.84 -0.29
CA VAL A 10 -3.15 -13.53 0.05
C VAL A 10 -2.66 -14.56 1.07
N GLY A 11 -1.36 -14.88 1.03
CA GLY A 11 -0.71 -15.78 1.97
C GLY A 11 0.78 -15.93 1.68
N PRO A 12 1.51 -16.81 2.38
CA PRO A 12 2.91 -17.06 2.11
C PRO A 12 3.17 -17.34 0.62
N GLY A 13 4.18 -16.69 0.04
CA GLY A 13 4.50 -16.72 -1.38
C GLY A 13 3.85 -15.63 -2.24
N SER A 14 2.79 -14.97 -1.74
CA SER A 14 2.16 -13.82 -2.43
C SER A 14 3.11 -12.63 -2.55
N SER A 15 2.90 -11.81 -3.58
CA SER A 15 3.68 -10.60 -3.81
C SER A 15 3.01 -9.37 -3.20
N ILE A 16 3.78 -8.61 -2.43
CA ILE A 16 3.37 -7.36 -1.79
C ILE A 16 4.11 -6.20 -2.43
N ALA A 17 3.37 -5.32 -3.10
CA ALA A 17 3.93 -4.07 -3.60
C ALA A 17 4.05 -3.04 -2.47
N LEU A 18 5.17 -2.31 -2.45
CA LEU A 18 5.41 -1.21 -1.53
C LEU A 18 5.33 0.12 -2.27
N VAL A 19 4.49 1.04 -1.78
CA VAL A 19 4.28 2.36 -2.39
C VAL A 19 4.48 3.47 -1.36
N ALA A 20 5.00 4.63 -1.80
CA ALA A 20 5.20 5.80 -0.94
C ALA A 20 4.31 6.99 -1.39
N PRO A 21 2.98 6.93 -1.23
CA PRO A 21 2.09 7.93 -1.81
C PRO A 21 2.11 9.28 -1.08
N ALA A 22 2.78 9.37 0.07
CA ALA A 22 2.81 10.55 0.94
C ALA A 22 4.24 11.08 1.13
N SER A 23 4.76 11.05 2.36
CA SER A 23 6.04 11.64 2.73
C SER A 23 7.21 10.64 2.61
N PRO A 24 8.47 11.13 2.51
CA PRO A 24 9.66 10.29 2.60
C PRO A 24 9.75 9.55 3.93
N PHE A 25 10.60 8.53 3.97
CA PHE A 25 10.78 7.65 5.11
C PHE A 25 12.26 7.38 5.39
N GLU A 26 12.52 6.90 6.60
CA GLU A 26 13.84 6.50 7.09
C GLU A 26 14.20 5.11 6.55
N ALA A 27 15.42 4.97 6.00
CA ALA A 27 15.86 3.74 5.34
C ALA A 27 15.93 2.54 6.30
N ASP A 28 16.36 2.78 7.55
CA ASP A 28 16.46 1.73 8.57
C ASP A 28 15.10 1.13 8.93
N LYS A 29 14.06 1.95 9.06
CA LYS A 29 12.69 1.51 9.32
C LYS A 29 12.09 0.79 8.11
N TYR A 30 12.41 1.25 6.90
CA TYR A 30 12.03 0.57 5.66
C TYR A 30 12.62 -0.84 5.61
N GLU A 31 13.93 -0.98 5.78
CA GLU A 31 14.64 -2.27 5.71
C GLU A 31 14.11 -3.27 6.73
N LYS A 32 13.92 -2.83 7.98
CA LYS A 32 13.32 -3.67 9.04
C LYS A 32 11.89 -4.11 8.67
N GLY A 33 11.08 -3.20 8.13
CA GLY A 33 9.72 -3.53 7.70
C GLY A 33 9.70 -4.52 6.53
N VAL A 34 10.61 -4.38 5.57
CA VAL A 34 10.81 -5.36 4.47
C VAL A 34 11.18 -6.73 5.04
N GLN A 35 12.12 -6.76 5.99
CA GLN A 35 12.58 -8.00 6.62
C GLN A 35 11.43 -8.73 7.33
N VAL A 36 10.52 -8.01 7.99
CA VAL A 36 9.32 -8.59 8.62
C VAL A 36 8.47 -9.32 7.59
N LEU A 37 8.16 -8.70 6.45
CA LEU A 37 7.34 -9.30 5.38
C LEU A 37 8.05 -10.51 4.74
N GLN A 38 9.35 -10.40 4.47
CA GLN A 38 10.13 -11.49 3.89
C GLN A 38 10.24 -12.69 4.84
N THR A 39 10.45 -12.44 6.13
CA THR A 39 10.51 -13.50 7.16
C THR A 39 9.17 -14.22 7.28
N ALA A 40 8.06 -13.51 7.09
CA ALA A 40 6.72 -14.10 7.04
C ALA A 40 6.40 -14.82 5.70
N GLY A 41 7.36 -14.90 4.77
CA GLY A 41 7.26 -15.67 3.54
C GLY A 41 6.71 -14.92 2.33
N TYR A 42 6.57 -13.59 2.39
CA TYR A 42 6.07 -12.79 1.26
C TYR A 42 7.19 -12.32 0.33
N ARG A 43 6.87 -12.17 -0.96
CA ARG A 43 7.75 -11.52 -1.93
C ARG A 43 7.50 -10.01 -1.91
N VAL A 44 8.53 -9.22 -1.63
CA VAL A 44 8.40 -7.76 -1.53
C VAL A 44 8.81 -7.11 -2.85
N VAL A 45 7.93 -6.28 -3.41
CA VAL A 45 8.12 -5.58 -4.69
C VAL A 45 8.13 -4.06 -4.44
N PRO A 46 9.30 -3.42 -4.32
CA PRO A 46 9.36 -1.97 -4.15
C PRO A 46 8.93 -1.24 -5.41
N GLY A 47 8.13 -0.18 -5.26
CA GLY A 47 7.86 0.77 -6.34
C GLY A 47 9.14 1.45 -6.84
N ARG A 48 9.15 1.86 -8.11
CA ARG A 48 10.38 2.34 -8.77
C ARG A 48 10.87 3.66 -8.20
N ASN A 49 9.95 4.50 -7.71
CA ASN A 49 10.23 5.87 -7.32
C ASN A 49 10.16 6.08 -5.80
N ILE A 50 10.01 5.02 -5.00
CA ILE A 50 9.78 5.14 -3.54
C ILE A 50 10.89 5.88 -2.78
N PHE A 51 12.11 5.90 -3.32
CA PHE A 51 13.25 6.60 -2.71
C PHE A 51 13.44 8.04 -3.21
N ASN A 52 12.64 8.49 -4.19
CA ASN A 52 12.66 9.87 -4.64
C ASN A 52 12.21 10.81 -3.52
N LYS A 53 12.71 12.05 -3.56
CA LYS A 53 12.36 13.09 -2.58
C LYS A 53 12.11 14.40 -3.30
N GLN A 54 10.98 15.03 -3.01
CA GLN A 54 10.67 16.39 -3.43
C GLN A 54 10.17 17.17 -2.20
N SER A 55 11.09 17.89 -1.55
CA SER A 55 10.82 18.54 -0.26
C SER A 55 10.27 17.53 0.75
N TYR A 56 9.06 17.75 1.30
CA TYR A 56 8.40 16.88 2.27
C TYR A 56 7.59 15.71 1.65
N LEU A 57 7.75 15.44 0.34
CA LEU A 57 7.04 14.39 -0.41
C LEU A 57 8.00 13.30 -0.90
N ALA A 58 7.55 12.05 -0.94
CA ALA A 58 8.30 10.91 -1.50
C ALA A 58 8.28 10.92 -3.03
N GLY A 59 8.86 11.97 -3.63
CA GLY A 59 8.86 12.20 -5.08
C GLY A 59 7.73 13.13 -5.55
N THR A 60 7.70 13.36 -6.86
CA THR A 60 6.68 14.20 -7.49
C THR A 60 5.27 13.59 -7.32
N ASP A 61 4.21 14.34 -7.62
CA ASP A 61 2.87 13.73 -7.73
C ASP A 61 2.83 12.64 -8.83
N GLN A 62 3.63 12.79 -9.90
CA GLN A 62 3.70 11.80 -10.99
C GLN A 62 4.36 10.51 -10.55
N ASP A 63 5.48 10.60 -9.85
CA ASP A 63 6.23 9.45 -9.32
C ASP A 63 5.36 8.59 -8.41
N ARG A 64 4.71 9.24 -7.43
CA ARG A 64 3.87 8.58 -6.43
C ARG A 64 2.61 7.98 -7.05
N LEU A 65 2.01 8.67 -8.02
CA LEU A 65 0.87 8.16 -8.76
C LEU A 65 1.27 6.97 -9.65
N HIS A 66 2.43 7.04 -10.30
CA HIS A 66 2.95 5.99 -11.17
C HIS A 66 3.13 4.70 -10.38
N ASP A 67 3.86 4.74 -9.26
CA ASP A 67 4.08 3.56 -8.42
C ASP A 67 2.76 2.96 -7.90
N LEU A 68 1.79 3.81 -7.53
CA LEU A 68 0.47 3.35 -7.11
C LEU A 68 -0.30 2.66 -8.25
N ILE A 69 -0.31 3.25 -9.45
CA ILE A 69 -1.01 2.67 -10.61
C ILE A 69 -0.34 1.36 -11.03
N GLU A 70 0.99 1.31 -11.11
CA GLU A 70 1.71 0.07 -11.45
C GLU A 70 1.41 -1.04 -10.45
N ALA A 71 1.46 -0.75 -9.14
CA ALA A 71 1.14 -1.73 -8.11
C ALA A 71 -0.30 -2.28 -8.22
N VAL A 72 -1.27 -1.46 -8.58
CA VAL A 72 -2.67 -1.89 -8.74
C VAL A 72 -2.89 -2.68 -10.03
N LEU A 73 -2.26 -2.27 -11.13
CA LEU A 73 -2.48 -2.88 -12.44
C LEU A 73 -1.59 -4.09 -12.72
N ASP A 74 -0.53 -4.32 -11.95
CA ASP A 74 0.29 -5.52 -12.08
C ASP A 74 -0.49 -6.78 -11.65
N PRO A 75 -0.71 -7.76 -12.55
CA PRO A 75 -1.40 -9.00 -12.21
C PRO A 75 -0.63 -9.88 -11.22
N ASN A 76 0.68 -9.68 -11.06
CA ASN A 76 1.55 -10.43 -10.16
C ASN A 76 1.60 -9.86 -8.74
N VAL A 77 1.03 -8.67 -8.51
CA VAL A 77 0.88 -8.07 -7.19
C VAL A 77 -0.43 -8.56 -6.56
N ASP A 78 -0.37 -9.06 -5.33
CA ASP A 78 -1.55 -9.58 -4.62
C ASP A 78 -2.03 -8.58 -3.55
N ALA A 79 -1.11 -7.86 -2.93
CA ALA A 79 -1.39 -6.84 -1.92
C ALA A 79 -0.49 -5.60 -2.08
N ILE A 80 -0.94 -4.49 -1.52
CA ILE A 80 -0.24 -3.20 -1.51
C ILE A 80 -0.14 -2.72 -0.07
N ILE A 81 1.08 -2.40 0.37
CA ILE A 81 1.34 -1.78 1.67
C ILE A 81 1.96 -0.40 1.47
N CYS A 82 1.36 0.62 2.07
CA CYS A 82 1.93 1.95 2.08
C CYS A 82 3.15 2.01 3.01
N ILE A 83 4.25 2.59 2.53
CA ILE A 83 5.51 2.63 3.26
C ILE A 83 5.40 3.53 4.49
N ARG A 84 4.81 4.71 4.33
CA ARG A 84 4.58 5.70 5.38
C ARG A 84 3.41 6.62 5.01
N GLY A 85 2.72 7.14 6.02
CA GLY A 85 1.82 8.29 5.89
C GLY A 85 2.58 9.61 5.80
N GLY A 86 2.07 10.67 6.45
CA GLY A 86 2.66 12.00 6.45
C GLY A 86 1.76 13.01 5.77
N TYR A 87 2.15 13.50 4.59
CA TYR A 87 1.33 14.39 3.79
C TYR A 87 1.50 14.08 2.31
N GLY A 88 0.40 14.14 1.56
CA GLY A 88 0.42 14.27 0.11
C GLY A 88 -0.32 13.20 -0.68
N SER A 89 -0.82 12.14 -0.03
CA SER A 89 -1.56 11.08 -0.74
C SER A 89 -2.91 11.58 -1.28
N GLY A 90 -3.57 12.51 -0.57
CA GLY A 90 -4.80 13.16 -1.03
C GLY A 90 -4.64 13.94 -2.34
N ARG A 91 -3.42 14.41 -2.65
CA ARG A 91 -3.12 15.11 -3.91
C ARG A 91 -3.22 14.20 -5.14
N LEU A 92 -3.12 12.89 -4.94
CA LEU A 92 -3.15 11.91 -6.02
C LEU A 92 -4.58 11.63 -6.49
N LEU A 93 -5.58 11.82 -5.61
CA LEU A 93 -6.98 11.43 -5.86
C LEU A 93 -7.55 11.91 -7.19
N PRO A 94 -7.37 13.18 -7.63
CA PRO A 94 -7.96 13.65 -8.89
C PRO A 94 -7.41 12.95 -10.14
N ARG A 95 -6.29 12.22 -10.03
CA ARG A 95 -5.59 11.59 -11.15
C ARG A 95 -5.62 10.06 -11.10
N ILE A 96 -6.24 9.47 -10.08
CA ILE A 96 -6.37 8.01 -9.99
C ILE A 96 -7.42 7.51 -10.99
N PRO A 97 -7.09 6.50 -11.83
CA PRO A 97 -8.04 5.90 -12.75
C PRO A 97 -8.95 4.90 -12.01
N PHE A 98 -9.87 5.40 -11.19
CA PHE A 98 -10.71 4.57 -10.30
C PHE A 98 -11.52 3.50 -11.04
N SER A 99 -11.93 3.74 -12.29
CA SER A 99 -12.62 2.75 -13.11
C SER A 99 -11.75 1.51 -13.38
N SER A 100 -10.44 1.70 -13.57
CA SER A 100 -9.47 0.59 -13.71
C SER A 100 -9.20 -0.09 -12.37
N PHE A 101 -9.11 0.67 -11.28
CA PHE A 101 -8.89 0.10 -9.95
C PHE A 101 -10.08 -0.76 -9.51
N ARG A 102 -11.31 -0.34 -9.81
CA ARG A 102 -12.52 -1.13 -9.56
C ARG A 102 -12.47 -2.54 -10.16
N ARG A 103 -11.82 -2.70 -11.33
CA ARG A 103 -11.65 -4.00 -12.01
C ARG A 103 -10.45 -4.80 -11.52
N ASN A 104 -9.56 -4.19 -10.73
CA ASN A 104 -8.32 -4.80 -10.25
C ASN A 104 -8.17 -4.63 -8.74
N PRO A 105 -9.15 -5.09 -7.93
CA PRO A 105 -9.07 -4.98 -6.48
C PRO A 105 -7.82 -5.67 -5.93
N LYS A 106 -7.11 -4.96 -5.05
CA LYS A 106 -5.95 -5.46 -4.29
C LYS A 106 -6.21 -5.27 -2.81
N LEU A 107 -5.68 -6.16 -1.98
CA LEU A 107 -5.64 -5.92 -0.54
C LEU A 107 -4.74 -4.69 -0.31
N PHE A 108 -5.30 -3.61 0.25
CA PHE A 108 -4.61 -2.33 0.41
C PHE A 108 -4.52 -1.95 1.88
N ILE A 109 -3.30 -1.72 2.38
CA ILE A 109 -3.02 -1.43 3.79
C ILE A 109 -2.25 -0.12 3.94
N GLY A 110 -2.68 0.70 4.89
CA GLY A 110 -1.92 1.85 5.38
C GLY A 110 -2.67 2.64 6.43
N HIS A 111 -2.02 3.68 6.97
CA HIS A 111 -2.52 4.46 8.10
C HIS A 111 -2.19 5.96 7.98
N SER A 112 -2.93 6.80 8.70
CA SER A 112 -2.74 8.26 8.79
C SER A 112 -3.15 8.96 7.50
N ASP A 113 -2.28 9.74 6.85
CA ASP A 113 -2.55 10.44 5.58
C ASP A 113 -3.15 9.53 4.50
N ILE A 114 -2.80 8.23 4.53
CA ILE A 114 -3.35 7.19 3.64
C ILE A 114 -4.88 7.07 3.72
N THR A 115 -5.52 7.61 4.77
CA THR A 115 -6.98 7.74 4.88
C THR A 115 -7.61 8.38 3.64
N PHE A 116 -6.96 9.35 3.00
CA PHE A 116 -7.46 9.92 1.75
C PHE A 116 -7.59 8.86 0.65
N LEU A 117 -6.60 7.99 0.50
CA LEU A 117 -6.65 6.88 -0.46
C LEU A 117 -7.69 5.85 -0.05
N HIS A 118 -7.79 5.49 1.23
CA HIS A 118 -8.84 4.58 1.72
C HIS A 118 -10.24 5.07 1.34
N LEU A 119 -10.53 6.35 1.59
CA LEU A 119 -11.82 6.96 1.26
C LEU A 119 -12.07 7.02 -0.25
N GLY A 120 -11.04 7.36 -1.05
CA GLY A 120 -11.14 7.38 -2.51
C GLY A 120 -11.38 5.99 -3.11
N LEU A 121 -10.60 4.99 -2.67
CA LEU A 121 -10.74 3.59 -3.11
C LEU A 121 -12.12 3.02 -2.74
N MET A 122 -12.60 3.29 -1.53
CA MET A 122 -13.93 2.89 -1.09
C MET A 122 -15.03 3.56 -1.92
N SER A 123 -14.99 4.90 -2.02
CA SER A 123 -16.08 5.67 -2.62
C SER A 123 -16.14 5.57 -4.14
N CYS A 124 -14.98 5.48 -4.80
CA CYS A 124 -14.88 5.56 -6.27
C CYS A 124 -14.59 4.20 -6.92
N ALA A 125 -13.90 3.28 -6.24
CA ALA A 125 -13.60 1.95 -6.76
C ALA A 125 -14.39 0.82 -6.06
N GLY A 126 -15.13 1.11 -4.98
CA GLY A 126 -15.91 0.12 -4.24
C GLY A 126 -15.04 -0.85 -3.43
N TRP A 127 -13.77 -0.50 -3.17
CA TRP A 127 -12.86 -1.39 -2.47
C TRP A 127 -13.16 -1.44 -0.96
N THR A 128 -13.03 -2.63 -0.38
CA THR A 128 -12.71 -2.81 1.03
C THR A 128 -11.19 -2.68 1.22
N THR A 129 -10.76 -1.79 2.10
CA THR A 129 -9.34 -1.58 2.43
C THR A 129 -9.12 -1.71 3.94
N PHE A 130 -7.87 -1.86 4.36
CA PHE A 130 -7.51 -2.09 5.76
C PHE A 130 -6.70 -0.93 6.31
N HIS A 131 -7.25 -0.28 7.34
CA HIS A 131 -6.53 0.77 8.06
C HIS A 131 -5.63 0.12 9.12
N GLY A 132 -4.32 0.09 8.86
CA GLY A 132 -3.36 -0.64 9.68
C GLY A 132 -1.93 -0.11 9.52
N PRO A 133 -0.98 -0.56 10.37
CA PRO A 133 0.39 -0.04 10.38
C PRO A 133 1.02 0.03 8.97
N ASN A 134 1.60 1.19 8.65
CA ASN A 134 2.46 1.33 7.47
C ASN A 134 3.74 0.51 7.64
N LEU A 135 4.48 0.26 6.54
CA LEU A 135 5.74 -0.50 6.57
C LEU A 135 6.73 0.02 7.63
N THR A 136 6.96 1.33 7.68
CA THR A 136 7.89 1.91 8.67
C THR A 136 7.39 1.73 10.11
N GLY A 137 6.08 1.69 10.32
CA GLY A 137 5.50 1.40 11.63
C GLY A 137 5.73 -0.04 12.08
N MET A 138 5.77 -0.98 11.13
CA MET A 138 6.17 -2.37 11.38
C MET A 138 7.68 -2.48 11.63
N GLY A 139 8.51 -1.75 10.88
CA GLY A 139 9.96 -1.74 11.08
C GLY A 139 10.40 -1.09 12.40
N GLU A 140 9.65 -0.09 12.88
CA GLU A 140 9.89 0.56 14.17
C GLU A 140 9.48 -0.34 15.36
N ALA A 141 8.37 -1.07 15.21
CA ALA A 141 7.81 -1.92 16.25
C ALA A 141 7.24 -3.21 15.61
N PRO A 142 8.07 -4.27 15.47
CA PRO A 142 7.69 -5.51 14.77
C PRO A 142 6.42 -6.17 15.29
N GLN A 143 6.10 -6.02 16.58
CA GLN A 143 4.84 -6.51 17.17
C GLN A 143 3.59 -5.91 16.51
N ARG A 144 3.68 -4.71 15.91
CA ARG A 144 2.57 -4.09 15.17
C ARG A 144 2.27 -4.84 13.87
N ALA A 145 3.24 -5.56 13.32
CA ALA A 145 3.08 -6.31 12.09
C ALA A 145 2.09 -7.46 12.23
N GLN A 146 1.87 -8.00 13.44
CA GLN A 146 0.95 -9.13 13.65
C GLN A 146 -0.44 -8.85 13.08
N SER A 147 -0.97 -7.65 13.31
CA SER A 147 -2.27 -7.23 12.76
C SER A 147 -2.32 -7.25 11.23
N VAL A 148 -1.23 -6.80 10.59
CA VAL A 148 -1.08 -6.80 9.13
C VAL A 148 -0.98 -8.24 8.61
N LEU A 149 -0.18 -9.08 9.27
CA LEU A 149 0.01 -10.48 8.88
C LEU A 149 -1.30 -11.29 8.97
N SER A 150 -2.10 -11.10 10.02
CA SER A 150 -3.41 -11.75 10.16
C SER A 150 -4.41 -11.31 9.08
N VAL A 151 -4.39 -10.04 8.68
CA VAL A 151 -5.19 -9.56 7.54
C VAL A 151 -4.72 -10.22 6.24
N LEU A 152 -3.41 -10.30 6.01
CA LEU A 152 -2.85 -10.91 4.81
C LEU A 152 -3.12 -12.42 4.73
N SER A 153 -3.14 -13.15 5.85
CA SER A 153 -3.43 -14.59 5.87
C SER A 153 -4.93 -14.93 5.85
N GLY A 154 -5.81 -13.93 6.02
CA GLY A 154 -7.26 -14.12 6.12
C GLY A 154 -7.73 -14.65 7.48
N GLU A 155 -6.95 -14.41 8.54
CA GLU A 155 -7.24 -14.78 9.92
C GLU A 155 -7.90 -13.64 10.73
N ALA A 156 -8.17 -12.50 10.08
CA ALA A 156 -8.72 -11.28 10.69
C ALA A 156 -10.26 -11.22 10.68
#